data_AF-A0A6J7GWW2-F1
#
_entry.id   AF-A0A6J7GWW2-F1
#
_cell.length_a   1.000
_cell.length_b   1.000
_cell.length_c   1.000
_cell.angle_alpha   90.00
_cell.angle_beta   90.00
_cell.angle_gamma   90.00
#
_symmetry.space_group_name_H-M   'P 1'
#
loop_
_entity.id
_entity.type
_entity.pdbx_description
1 polymer ?
#
loop_
_entity_poly.entity_id
_entity_poly.type
_entity_poly.pdbx_seq_one_letter_code
_entity_poly.pdbx_strand_id
1 'polypeptide(L)' 'MYAALWKVLPGPRWARALIIAGMGIAVLAVLVFLLFPWLDYILTRSVEVGP' A
#
# COMPACT_ATOMS: atom_id res chain seq x y z
N MET A 1 19.67 17.17 1.55
CA MET A 1 19.44 16.79 0.14
C MET A 1 17.99 16.43 -0.18
N TYR A 2 17.25 15.66 0.62
CA TYR A 2 15.80 15.47 0.39
C TYR A 2 14.98 16.77 0.49
N ALA A 3 15.41 17.74 1.30
CA ALA A 3 14.76 19.04 1.41
C ALA A 3 14.69 19.85 0.10
N ALA A 4 15.65 19.66 -0.82
CA ALA A 4 15.68 20.36 -2.11
C ALA A 4 14.63 19.79 -3.08
N LEU A 5 14.49 18.45 -3.14
CA LEU A 5 13.47 17.79 -3.95
C LEU A 5 12.06 18.06 -3.42
N TRP A 6 11.91 18.11 -2.09
CA TRP A 6 10.65 18.43 -1.45
C TRP A 6 10.26 19.90 -1.71
N LYS A 7 11.22 20.82 -1.78
CA LYS A 7 11.00 22.24 -2.11
C LYS A 7 10.59 22.48 -3.58
N VAL A 8 10.97 21.59 -4.50
CA VAL A 8 10.62 21.68 -5.95
C VAL A 8 9.16 21.33 -6.19
N LEU A 9 8.51 20.54 -5.34
CA LEU A 9 7.05 20.46 -5.31
C LEU A 9 6.51 21.74 -4.62
N PRO A 10 5.88 22.68 -5.33
CA PRO A 10 5.26 23.85 -4.72
C PRO A 10 3.98 23.38 -4.01
N GLY A 11 4.14 22.89 -2.78
CA GLY A 11 3.05 22.26 -2.05
C GLY A 11 3.06 22.64 -0.58
N PRO A 12 1.95 23.18 -0.02
CA PRO A 12 1.79 23.30 1.42
C PRO A 12 2.05 21.93 2.09
N ARG A 13 2.53 21.92 3.34
CA ARG A 13 2.85 20.68 4.08
C ARG A 13 1.71 19.64 4.05
N TRP A 14 0.47 20.11 3.91
CA TRP A 14 -0.74 19.32 3.69
C TRP A 14 -0.78 18.50 2.39
N ALA A 15 -0.29 19.04 1.28
CA ALA A 15 -0.26 18.31 0.00
C ALA A 15 0.66 17.09 0.07
N ARG A 16 1.81 17.21 0.76
CA ARG A 16 2.71 16.08 1.01
C ARG A 16 2.06 15.02 1.91
N ALA A 17 1.32 15.45 2.94
CA ALA A 17 0.57 14.55 3.79
C ALA A 17 -0.50 13.78 3.00
N LEU A 18 -1.22 14.45 2.09
CA LEU A 18 -2.17 13.81 1.19
C LEU A 18 -1.52 12.81 0.24
N ILE A 19 -0.33 13.11 -0.30
CA ILE A 19 0.40 12.18 -1.17
C ILE A 19 0.82 10.92 -0.39
N ILE A 20 1.36 11.08 0.82
CA ILE A 20 1.73 9.94 1.67
C ILE A 20 0.49 9.13 2.07
N ALA A 21 -0.58 9.80 2.48
CA ALA A 21 -1.83 9.15 2.83
C ALA A 21 -2.43 8.40 1.63
N GLY A 22 -2.43 9.01 0.44
CA GLY A 22 -2.87 8.40 -0.81
C GLY A 22 -2.02 7.20 -1.20
N MET A 23 -0.69 7.28 -1.07
CA MET A 23 0.20 6.12 -1.25
C MET A 23 -0.10 5.00 -0.24
N GLY A 24 -0.35 5.34 1.02
CA GLY A 24 -0.73 4.37 2.04
C GLY A 24 -2.05 3.67 1.69
N ILE A 25 -3.07 4.44 1.30
CA ILE A 25 -4.36 3.91 0.85
C ILE A 25 -4.18 3.03 -0.39
N ALA A 26 -3.36 3.43 -1.36
CA ALA A 26 -3.09 2.65 -2.56
C ALA A 26 -2.44 1.30 -2.23
N VAL A 27 -1.46 1.28 -1.32
CA VAL A 27 -0.83 0.04 -0.84
C VAL A 27 -1.85 -0.85 -0.13
N LEU A 28 -2.68 -0.30 0.75
CA LEU A 28 -3.73 -1.04 1.43
C LEU A 28 -4.77 -1.59 0.45
N ALA A 29 -5.16 -0.82 -0.56
CA ALA A 29 -6.07 -1.26 -1.61
C ALA A 29 -5.46 -2.43 -2.40
N VAL A 30 -4.20 -2.34 -2.80
CA VAL A 30 -3.50 -3.45 -3.47
C VAL A 30 -3.45 -4.68 -2.55
N LEU A 31 -3.16 -4.50 -1.26
CA LEU A 31 -3.21 -5.60 -0.31
C LEU A 31 -4.60 -6.28 -0.29
N VAL A 32 -5.66 -5.50 -0.09
CA VAL A 32 -7.02 -6.02 0.05
C VAL A 32 -7.56 -6.62 -1.25
N PHE A 33 -7.33 -5.98 -2.39
CA PHE A 33 -7.90 -6.43 -3.66
C PHE A 33 -7.06 -7.49 -4.38
N LEU A 34 -5.74 -7.53 -4.17
CA LEU A 34 -4.86 -8.49 -4.86
C LEU A 34 -4.24 -9.52 -3.92
N LEU A 35 -3.73 -9.13 -2.75
CA LEU A 35 -3.05 -10.06 -1.85
C LEU A 35 -4.02 -10.92 -1.04
N PHE A 36 -5.10 -10.37 -0.50
CA PHE A 36 -6.06 -11.16 0.29
C PHE A 36 -6.68 -12.34 -0.50
N PRO A 37 -7.12 -12.18 -1.76
CA PRO A 37 -7.61 -13.32 -2.55
C PRO A 37 -6.54 -14.39 -2.79
N TRP A 38 -5.31 -13.96 -3.05
CA TRP A 38 -4.17 -14.88 -3.22
C TRP A 38 -3.84 -15.61 -1.92
N LEU A 39 -3.87 -14.93 -0.79
CA LEU A 39 -3.64 -15.50 0.54
C LEU A 39 -4.73 -16.52 0.89
N ASP A 40 -6.00 -16.19 0.63
CA ASP A 40 -7.12 -17.11 0.85
C ASP A 40 -6.96 -18.41 0.03
N TYR A 41 -6.59 -18.29 -1.25
CA TYR A 41 -6.33 -19.47 -2.09
C TYR A 41 -5.20 -20.35 -1.55
N ILE A 42 -4.10 -19.75 -1.10
CA ILE A 42 -2.95 -20.48 -0.55
C ILE A 42 -3.32 -21.14 0.78
N LEU A 43 -4.01 -20.40 1.66
CA LEU A 43 -4.39 -20.86 3.00
C LEU A 43 -5.44 -21.97 2.92
N THR A 44 -6.49 -21.80 2.10
CA THR A 44 -7.51 -22.84 1.87
C THR A 44 -6.88 -24.12 1.36
N ARG A 45 -5.97 -24.03 0.37
CA ARG A 45 -5.23 -25.20 -0.13
C ARG A 45 -4.38 -25.87 0.96
N SER A 46 -3.75 -25.08 1.84
CA SER A 46 -2.94 -25.65 2.94
C SER A 46 -3.77 -26.38 4.00
N VAL A 47 -5.02 -25.97 4.21
CA VAL A 47 -5.97 -26.65 5.11
C VAL A 47 -6.48 -27.95 4.49
N GLU A 48 -6.75 -27.98 3.18
CA GLU A 48 -7.17 -29.20 2.47
C GLU A 48 -6.05 -30.25 2.31
N VAL A 49 -4.78 -29.84 2.38
CA VAL A 49 -3.61 -30.70 2.12
C VAL A 49 -2.87 -31.14 3.40
N GLY A 50 -3.28 -30.66 4.59
CA GLY A 50 -2.79 -31.14 5.89
C GLY A 50 -3.53 -32.39 6.39
N PRO A 51 -2.91 -33.25 7.23
CA PRO A 51 -3.29 -34.66 7.49
C PRO A 51 -4.69 -34.88 8.08
#